data_AF-A0A099S804-F1
#
_entry.id   AF-A0A099S804-F1
#
_cell.length_a   1.000
_cell.length_b   1.000
_cell.length_c   1.000
_cell.angle_alpha   90.00
_cell.angle_beta   90.00
_cell.angle_gamma   90.00
#
_symmetry.space_group_name_H-M   'P 1'
#
loop_
_entity.id
_entity.type
_entity.pdbx_description
1 polymer ?
#
loop_
_entity_poly.entity_id
_entity_poly.type
_entity_poly.pdbx_seq_one_letter_code
_entity_poly.pdbx_strand_id
1 'polypeptide(L)'
;MELVIGLVMIASAIAIIGYPLIQKDIHNLKVKPAKNIPLGYEQQKEIVMSSLGEIEFDFNMHKLTVDDYQELKALHKEKAVRLLKDHDKVSGVTERDLVRKLEEEIEADLISLEGSDDNEKG
;
A
#
# COMPACT_ATOMS: atom_id res chain seq x y z
N MET A 1 -48.61 -44.65 -4.76
CA MET A 1 -47.14 -44.73 -4.55
C MET A 1 -46.42 -43.73 -5.44
N GLU A 2 -46.59 -43.80 -6.76
CA GLU A 2 -45.90 -42.92 -7.74
C GLU A 2 -46.17 -41.42 -7.54
N LEU A 3 -47.43 -41.02 -7.29
CA LEU A 3 -47.76 -39.61 -7.04
C LEU A 3 -47.14 -39.05 -5.77
N VAL A 4 -46.98 -39.88 -4.74
CA VAL A 4 -46.37 -39.48 -3.46
C VAL A 4 -44.86 -39.30 -3.65
N ILE A 5 -44.22 -40.19 -4.40
CA ILE A 5 -42.79 -40.11 -4.73
C ILE A 5 -42.50 -38.84 -5.55
N GLY A 6 -43.35 -38.53 -6.54
CA GLY A 6 -43.22 -37.31 -7.34
C GLY A 6 -43.31 -36.04 -6.50
N LEU A 7 -44.24 -36.00 -5.54
CA LEU A 7 -44.43 -34.83 -4.66
C LEU A 7 -43.22 -34.62 -3.73
N VAL A 8 -42.64 -35.70 -3.22
CA VAL A 8 -41.43 -35.66 -2.38
C VAL A 8 -40.21 -35.16 -3.17
N MET A 9 -40.04 -35.60 -4.42
CA MET A 9 -38.95 -35.15 -5.31
C MET A 9 -39.04 -33.66 -5.63
N ILE A 10 -40.25 -33.14 -5.85
CA ILE A 10 -40.45 -31.71 -6.11
C ILE A 10 -40.15 -30.89 -4.86
N ALA A 11 -40.63 -31.33 -3.70
CA ALA A 11 -40.39 -30.64 -2.43
C ALA A 11 -38.89 -30.60 -2.08
N SER A 12 -38.14 -31.68 -2.34
CA SER A 12 -36.70 -31.72 -2.08
C SER A 12 -35.91 -30.81 -3.02
N ALA A 13 -36.27 -30.74 -4.31
CA ALA A 13 -35.66 -29.82 -5.26
C ALA A 13 -35.85 -28.35 -4.85
N ILE A 14 -37.07 -27.98 -4.43
CA ILE A 14 -37.37 -26.64 -3.93
C ILE A 14 -36.59 -26.36 -2.64
N ALA A 15 -36.46 -27.33 -1.73
CA ALA A 15 -35.68 -27.16 -0.52
C ALA A 15 -34.20 -26.93 -0.81
N ILE A 16 -33.57 -27.71 -1.70
CA ILE A 16 -32.14 -27.58 -2.04
C ILE A 16 -31.83 -26.24 -2.70
N ILE A 17 -32.73 -25.70 -3.51
CA ILE A 17 -32.53 -24.42 -4.22
C ILE A 17 -32.96 -23.23 -3.36
N GLY A 18 -34.06 -23.35 -2.63
CA GLY A 18 -34.61 -22.28 -1.78
C GLY A 18 -33.82 -22.07 -0.50
N TYR A 19 -33.26 -23.14 0.09
CA TYR A 19 -32.45 -23.08 1.31
C TYR A 19 -31.22 -22.16 1.19
N PRO A 20 -30.37 -22.25 0.14
CA PRO A 20 -29.26 -21.32 -0.03
C PRO A 20 -29.71 -19.90 -0.43
N LEU A 21 -30.88 -19.74 -1.06
CA LEU A 21 -31.39 -18.43 -1.47
C LEU A 21 -31.92 -17.59 -0.28
N ILE A 22 -32.42 -18.26 0.76
CA ILE A 22 -32.90 -17.64 2.01
C ILE A 22 -31.72 -17.38 2.96
N GLN A 23 -30.66 -18.18 2.89
CA GLN A 23 -29.40 -17.92 3.59
C GLN A 23 -28.64 -16.75 2.95
N LYS A 24 -29.02 -15.53 3.32
CA LYS A 24 -28.27 -14.29 3.03
C LYS A 24 -26.93 -14.19 3.78
N ASP A 25 -26.42 -15.29 4.33
CA ASP A 25 -25.26 -15.34 5.21
C ASP A 25 -23.92 -15.57 4.50
N ILE A 26 -23.82 -15.21 3.21
CA ILE A 26 -22.53 -15.11 2.50
C ILE A 26 -21.70 -13.91 3.02
N HIS A 27 -22.23 -13.10 3.95
CA HIS A 27 -21.50 -12.04 4.65
C HIS A 27 -20.75 -12.49 5.91
N ASN A 28 -20.82 -13.78 6.28
CA ASN A 28 -20.05 -14.35 7.39
C ASN A 28 -18.78 -15.09 6.94
N LEU A 29 -18.22 -14.72 5.79
CA LEU A 29 -16.77 -14.77 5.65
C LEU A 29 -16.22 -13.80 6.69
N LYS A 30 -15.95 -14.32 7.88
CA LYS A 30 -15.22 -13.64 8.94
C LYS A 30 -13.78 -13.46 8.46
N VAL A 31 -13.59 -12.64 7.43
CA VAL A 31 -12.32 -12.02 7.15
C VAL A 31 -12.04 -11.27 8.43
N LYS A 32 -11.14 -11.82 9.26
CA LYS A 32 -10.60 -11.06 10.38
C LYS A 32 -10.14 -9.76 9.71
N PRO A 33 -10.73 -8.59 10.04
CA PRO A 33 -10.16 -7.36 9.54
C PRO A 33 -8.69 -7.44 9.92
N ALA A 34 -7.81 -7.35 8.92
CA ALA A 34 -6.39 -7.26 9.18
C ALA A 34 -6.27 -6.24 10.30
N LYS A 35 -5.68 -6.64 11.42
CA LYS A 35 -5.52 -5.75 12.56
C LYS A 35 -4.81 -4.54 11.98
N ASN A 36 -5.52 -3.43 11.84
CA ASN A 36 -4.97 -2.17 11.38
C ASN A 36 -4.10 -1.68 12.52
N ILE A 37 -2.96 -2.34 12.72
CA ILE A 37 -1.92 -1.88 13.60
C ILE A 37 -1.46 -0.61 12.89
N PRO A 38 -1.68 0.58 13.48
CA PRO A 38 -1.15 1.79 12.89
C PRO A 38 0.35 1.56 12.73
N LEU A 39 0.86 1.70 11.50
CA LEU A 39 2.28 1.56 11.24
C LEU A 39 3.03 2.51 12.18
N GLY A 40 4.13 2.03 12.74
CA GLY A 40 4.99 2.88 13.56
C GLY A 40 5.54 4.05 12.73
N TYR A 41 5.96 5.13 13.39
CA TYR A 41 6.54 6.29 12.72
C TYR A 41 7.70 5.91 11.79
N GLU A 42 8.63 5.08 12.26
CA GLU A 42 9.76 4.60 11.46
C GLU A 42 9.32 3.87 10.18
N GLN A 43 8.27 3.04 10.27
CA GLN A 43 7.75 2.31 9.12
C GLN A 43 7.07 3.25 8.12
N GLN A 44 6.32 4.25 8.61
CA GLN A 44 5.72 5.25 7.73
C GLN A 44 6.79 6.14 7.08
N LYS A 45 7.85 6.48 7.82
CA LYS A 45 9.01 7.23 7.32
C LYS A 45 9.69 6.46 6.20
N GLU A 46 10.05 5.20 6.46
CA GLU A 46 10.69 4.30 5.51
C GLU A 46 9.87 4.16 4.22
N ILE A 47 8.56 3.93 4.32
CA ILE A 47 7.67 3.82 3.15
C ILE A 47 7.68 5.09 2.31
N VAL A 48 7.55 6.26 2.94
CA VAL A 48 7.50 7.54 2.22
C VAL A 48 8.85 7.86 1.58
N MET A 49 9.96 7.59 2.26
CA MET A 49 11.31 7.84 1.73
C MET A 49 11.67 6.87 0.60
N SER A 50 11.37 5.58 0.77
CA SER A 50 11.54 4.57 -0.28
C SER A 50 10.71 4.90 -1.52
N SER A 51 9.44 5.31 -1.34
CA SER A 51 8.59 5.74 -2.46
C SER A 51 9.17 6.94 -3.20
N LEU A 52 9.79 7.88 -2.47
CA LEU A 52 10.41 9.05 -3.08
C LEU A 52 11.66 8.68 -3.88
N GLY A 53 12.47 7.75 -3.38
CA GLY A 53 13.62 7.19 -4.10
C GLY A 53 13.21 6.42 -5.36
N GLU A 54 12.12 5.63 -5.30
CA GLU A 54 11.58 4.90 -6.46
C GLU A 54 11.12 5.87 -7.56
N ILE A 55 10.46 6.97 -7.21
CA ILE A 55 10.07 8.03 -8.15
C ILE A 55 11.29 8.67 -8.83
N GLU A 56 12.37 8.93 -8.08
CA GLU A 56 13.61 9.49 -8.63
C GLU A 56 14.33 8.52 -9.56
N PHE A 57 14.37 7.25 -9.16
CA PHE A 57 14.91 6.18 -9.98
C PHE A 57 14.13 6.03 -11.30
N ASP A 58 12.80 5.97 -11.25
CA ASP A 58 11.97 5.82 -12.44
C ASP A 58 12.06 7.03 -13.38
N PHE A 59 12.22 8.23 -12.84
CA PHE A 59 12.51 9.43 -13.63
C PHE A 59 13.89 9.34 -14.29
N ASN A 60 14.94 8.93 -13.55
CA ASN A 60 16.29 8.76 -14.10
C ASN A 60 16.33 7.67 -15.20
N MET A 61 15.49 6.62 -15.05
CA MET A 61 15.28 5.59 -16.06
C MET A 61 14.41 6.02 -17.25
N HIS A 62 13.99 7.30 -17.32
CA HIS A 62 13.12 7.84 -18.37
C HIS A 62 11.76 7.12 -18.47
N LYS A 63 11.28 6.50 -17.38
CA LYS A 63 9.95 5.88 -17.31
C LYS A 63 8.84 6.88 -16.96
N LEU A 64 9.21 8.01 -16.37
CA LEU A 64 8.31 9.10 -16.00
C LEU A 64 8.57 10.33 -16.87
N THR A 65 7.49 11.04 -17.23
CA THR A 65 7.61 12.36 -17.82
C THR A 65 8.02 13.38 -16.76
N VAL A 66 8.56 14.52 -17.18
CA VAL A 66 8.95 15.60 -16.26
C VAL A 66 7.75 16.13 -15.47
N ASP A 67 6.58 16.23 -16.10
CA ASP A 67 5.36 16.73 -15.48
C ASP A 67 4.85 15.74 -14.41
N ASP A 68 4.79 14.45 -14.74
CA ASP A 68 4.37 13.40 -13.79
C ASP A 68 5.34 13.31 -12.61
N TYR A 69 6.66 13.36 -12.89
CA TYR A 69 7.70 13.37 -11.87
C TYR A 69 7.52 14.52 -10.88
N GLN A 70 7.29 15.74 -11.37
CA GLN A 70 7.13 16.91 -10.51
C GLN A 70 5.92 16.77 -9.59
N GLU A 71 4.80 16.27 -10.12
CA GLU A 71 3.57 16.06 -9.34
C GLU A 71 3.77 14.97 -8.27
N LEU A 72 4.30 13.81 -8.66
CA LEU A 72 4.56 12.68 -7.77
C LEU A 72 5.57 13.03 -6.67
N LYS A 73 6.65 13.74 -7.03
CA LYS A 73 7.68 14.21 -6.09
C LYS A 73 7.11 15.21 -5.11
N ALA A 74 6.32 16.19 -5.56
CA ALA A 74 5.71 17.19 -4.69
C ALA A 74 4.78 16.53 -3.64
N LEU A 75 3.93 15.60 -4.07
CA LEU A 75 2.99 14.90 -3.21
C LEU A 75 3.68 14.08 -2.11
N HIS A 76 4.74 13.32 -2.47
CA HIS A 76 5.44 12.47 -1.52
C HIS A 76 6.34 13.27 -0.58
N LYS A 77 6.95 14.35 -1.08
CA LYS A 77 7.72 15.30 -0.27
C LYS A 77 6.87 16.01 0.77
N GLU A 78 5.66 16.43 0.42
CA GLU A 78 4.71 17.00 1.39
C GLU A 78 4.34 15.98 2.48
N LYS A 79 4.07 14.73 2.10
CA LYS A 79 3.79 13.65 3.08
C LYS A 79 4.98 13.43 4.01
N ALA A 80 6.21 13.43 3.49
CA ALA A 80 7.42 13.27 4.28
C ALA A 80 7.61 14.41 5.29
N VAL A 81 7.42 15.66 4.85
CA VAL A 81 7.52 16.85 5.71
C VAL A 81 6.46 16.82 6.81
N ARG A 82 5.21 16.46 6.48
CA ARG A 82 4.14 16.33 7.47
C ARG A 82 4.45 15.25 8.50
N LEU A 83 4.92 14.08 8.05
CA LEU A 83 5.30 12.98 8.92
C LEU A 83 6.41 13.37 9.90
N LEU A 84 7.46 14.05 9.40
CA LEU A 84 8.56 14.57 10.22
C LEU A 84 8.03 15.57 11.24
N LYS A 85 7.19 16.52 10.83
CA LYS A 85 6.65 17.57 11.71
C LYS A 85 5.69 17.03 12.79
N ASP A 86 4.97 15.96 12.50
CA ASP A 86 4.04 15.34 13.45
C ASP A 86 4.78 14.54 14.55
N HIS A 87 5.96 14.01 14.24
CA HIS A 87 6.78 13.24 15.17
C HIS A 87 7.78 14.10 15.93
N ASP A 88 8.52 14.94 15.21
CA ASP A 88 9.38 15.96 15.76
C ASP A 88 8.50 17.17 16.10
N LYS A 89 8.09 17.30 17.37
CA LYS A 89 7.58 18.57 17.95
C LYS A 89 8.66 19.68 17.94
N VAL A 90 9.45 19.75 16.88
CA VAL A 90 10.60 20.63 16.74
C VAL A 90 10.06 21.96 16.23
N SER A 91 9.59 22.77 17.18
CA SER A 91 9.40 24.20 16.98
C SER A 91 10.77 24.84 16.75
N GLY A 92 11.15 25.03 15.48
CA GLY A 92 12.37 25.77 15.13
C GLY A 92 13.14 25.29 13.90
N VAL A 93 12.81 24.13 13.33
CA VAL A 93 13.41 23.64 12.08
C VAL A 93 12.52 24.04 10.91
N THR A 94 13.11 24.68 9.90
CA THR A 94 12.37 25.16 8.73
C THR A 94 12.02 23.98 7.82
N GLU A 95 10.89 24.05 7.12
CA GLU A 95 10.49 23.05 6.12
C GLU A 95 11.61 22.75 5.11
N ARG A 96 12.37 23.77 4.72
CA ARG A 96 13.55 23.63 3.84
C ARG A 96 14.65 22.76 4.42
N ASP A 97 14.87 22.80 5.73
CA ASP A 97 15.92 22.03 6.39
C ASP A 97 15.53 20.54 6.45
N LEU A 98 14.25 20.25 6.70
CA LEU A 98 13.70 18.90 6.65
C LEU A 98 13.77 18.33 5.25
N VAL A 99 13.38 19.14 4.26
CA VAL A 99 13.46 18.80 2.84
C VAL A 99 14.89 18.43 2.42
N ARG A 100 15.88 19.24 2.81
CA ARG A 100 17.27 19.01 2.45
C ARG A 100 17.79 17.69 3.05
N LYS A 101 17.50 17.45 4.33
CA LYS A 101 17.89 16.20 5.01
C LYS A 101 17.24 14.98 4.34
N LEU A 102 15.99 15.13 3.88
CA LEU A 102 15.28 14.08 3.15
C LEU A 102 15.98 13.72 1.84
N GLU A 103 16.37 14.73 1.06
CA GLU A 103 17.06 14.55 -0.23
C GLU A 103 18.45 13.91 -0.04
N GLU A 104 19.20 14.32 0.98
CA GLU A 104 20.51 13.72 1.32
C GLU A 104 20.40 12.22 1.68
N GLU A 105 19.36 11.82 2.40
CA GLU A 105 19.13 10.42 2.80
C GLU A 105 18.73 9.56 1.59
N ILE A 106 17.92 10.10 0.66
CA ILE A 106 17.51 9.40 -0.57
C ILE A 106 18.69 9.17 -1.51
N GLU A 107 19.54 10.18 -1.70
CA GLU A 107 20.73 10.07 -2.56
C GLU A 107 21.71 9.02 -2.01
N ALA A 108 21.90 8.98 -0.69
CA ALA A 108 22.75 7.98 -0.05
C ALA A 108 22.24 6.55 -0.27
N ASP A 109 20.93 6.31 -0.17
CA ASP A 109 20.32 5.01 -0.40
C ASP A 109 20.47 4.57 -1.87
N LEU A 110 20.31 5.49 -2.82
CA LEU A 110 20.41 5.22 -4.25
C LEU A 110 21.84 4.78 -4.64
N ILE A 111 22.86 5.47 -4.11
CA ILE A 111 24.27 5.12 -4.31
C ILE A 111 24.59 3.73 -3.70
N SER A 112 23.99 3.40 -2.56
CA SER A 112 24.20 2.09 -1.91
C SER A 112 23.64 0.91 -2.73
N LEU A 113 22.57 1.16 -3.50
CA LEU A 113 21.95 0.17 -4.38
C LEU A 113 22.71 0.04 -5.71
N GLU A 114 23.30 1.12 -6.23
CA GLU A 114 24.08 1.10 -7.48
C GLU A 114 25.44 0.41 -7.30
N GLY A 115 26.10 0.57 -6.14
CA GLY A 115 27.40 -0.04 -5.86
C GLY A 115 27.39 -1.54 -5.57
N SER A 116 26.21 -2.17 -5.43
CA SER A 116 26.09 -3.61 -5.15
C SER A 116 25.92 -4.48 -6.41
N ASP A 117 25.64 -3.88 -7.57
CA ASP A 117 25.48 -4.58 -8.85
C ASP A 117 26.83 -4.87 -9.58
N ASP A 118 27.92 -4.21 -9.18
CA ASP A 118 29.23 -4.35 -9.83
C ASP A 118 30.09 -5.52 -9.30
N ASN A 119 29.67 -6.23 -8.24
CA ASN A 119 30.50 -7.23 -7.57
C ASN A 119 30.08 -8.70 -7.80
N GLU A 120 29.17 -8.99 -8.74
CA GLU A 120 28.79 -10.36 -9.13
C GLU A 120 29.40 -10.84 -10.48
N LYS A 121 30.44 -10.15 -11.00
CA LYS A 121 31.19 -10.60 -12.19
C LYS A 121 32.71 -10.65 -12.02
N GLY A 122 33.18 -11.12 -10.87
CA GLY A 122 34.59 -11.45 -10.60
C GLY A 122 34.82 -12.94 -10.45
#